data_AF-A0A7C7XNK8-F1
#
_entry.id   AF-A0A7C7XNK8-F1
#
_cell.length_a   1.000
_cell.length_b   1.000
_cell.length_c   1.000
_cell.angle_alpha   90.00
_cell.angle_beta   90.00
_cell.angle_gamma   90.00
#
_symmetry.space_group_name_H-M   'P 1'
#
loop_
_entity.id
_entity.type
_entity.pdbx_description
1 polymer ?
#
loop_
_entity_poly.entity_id
_entity_poly.type
_entity_poly.pdbx_seq_one_letter_code
_entity_poly.pdbx_strand_id
1 'polypeptide(L)'
;MISQSIYVNSTENSSSVGAHIRHILDRYQSFFNGIPEGVINYDARKQDKSIESNLEAANFALSSLSRRIEALDLAENLGRGVTVCESVHHERPSVSIPSTVDRELMELVNHSIHHLAIIALLVKPFGFIVGSDFGKAPSTIVYERS
;
A
#
# COMPACT_ATOMS: atom_id res chain seq x y z
N MET A 1 20.33 0.24 -5.64
CA MET A 1 19.02 0.19 -6.36
C MET A 1 18.75 -1.27 -6.69
N ILE A 2 17.54 -1.78 -6.48
CA ILE A 2 17.21 -3.16 -6.83
C ILE A 2 17.20 -3.31 -8.37
N SER A 3 17.64 -4.45 -8.89
CA SER A 3 17.56 -4.73 -10.34
C SER A 3 16.14 -5.16 -10.73
N GLN A 4 15.81 -5.04 -12.01
CA GLN A 4 14.57 -5.55 -12.58
C GLN A 4 14.39 -7.06 -12.30
N SER A 5 15.47 -7.84 -12.38
CA SER A 5 15.44 -9.29 -12.11
C SER A 5 15.07 -9.63 -10.66
N ILE A 6 15.50 -8.81 -9.70
CA ILE A 6 15.19 -8.99 -8.27
C ILE A 6 13.78 -8.48 -7.98
N TYR A 7 13.38 -7.38 -8.63
CA TYR A 7 12.05 -6.78 -8.48
C TYR A 7 10.91 -7.74 -8.81
N VAL A 8 11.06 -8.49 -9.91
CA VAL A 8 10.06 -9.47 -10.37
C VAL A 8 10.29 -10.87 -9.84
N ASN A 9 11.34 -11.09 -9.03
CA ASN A 9 11.64 -12.40 -8.49
C ASN A 9 10.52 -12.84 -7.54
N SER A 10 9.87 -13.96 -7.86
CA SER A 10 8.91 -14.65 -7.01
C SER A 10 9.34 -16.10 -6.82
N THR A 11 8.90 -16.71 -5.73
CA THR A 11 9.07 -18.15 -5.47
C THR A 11 7.69 -18.80 -5.38
N GLU A 12 7.61 -20.13 -5.40
CA GLU A 12 6.33 -20.85 -5.26
C GLU A 12 5.54 -20.44 -4.00
N ASN A 13 6.23 -19.95 -2.97
CA ASN A 13 5.64 -19.58 -1.69
C ASN A 13 5.66 -18.07 -1.40
N SER A 14 6.13 -17.23 -2.32
CA SER A 14 6.23 -15.78 -2.09
C SER A 14 5.99 -14.95 -3.34
N SER A 15 5.08 -13.98 -3.23
CA SER A 15 4.91 -12.94 -4.25
C SER A 15 6.18 -12.09 -4.38
N SER A 16 6.36 -11.47 -5.55
CA SER A 16 7.53 -10.63 -5.84
C SER A 16 7.47 -9.29 -5.10
N VAL A 17 8.61 -8.58 -5.05
CA VAL A 17 8.65 -7.18 -4.58
C VAL A 17 7.65 -6.34 -5.37
N GLY A 18 7.60 -6.52 -6.69
CA GLY A 18 6.65 -5.81 -7.54
C GLY A 18 5.19 -6.10 -7.24
N ALA A 19 4.85 -7.33 -6.86
CA ALA A 19 3.48 -7.67 -6.46
C ALA A 19 3.07 -6.95 -5.17
N HIS A 20 3.97 -6.84 -4.20
CA HIS A 20 3.71 -6.09 -2.96
C HIS A 20 3.61 -4.58 -3.22
N ILE A 21 4.49 -4.01 -4.05
CA ILE A 21 4.42 -2.60 -4.44
C ILE A 21 3.11 -2.30 -5.18
N ARG A 22 2.70 -3.14 -6.13
CA ARG A 22 1.41 -3.02 -6.81
C ARG A 22 0.27 -3.09 -5.80
N HIS A 23 0.31 -4.02 -4.85
CA HIS A 23 -0.75 -4.17 -3.86
C HIS A 23 -0.95 -2.90 -3.01
N ILE A 24 0.14 -2.29 -2.55
CA ILE A 24 0.11 -1.00 -1.85
C ILE A 24 -0.51 0.07 -2.76
N LEU A 25 0.00 0.23 -3.98
CA LEU A 25 -0.44 1.24 -4.93
C LEU A 25 -1.92 1.10 -5.30
N ASP A 26 -2.40 -0.13 -5.50
CA ASP A 26 -3.81 -0.41 -5.81
C ASP A 26 -4.73 0.11 -4.70
N ARG A 27 -4.37 -0.07 -3.42
CA ARG A 27 -5.17 0.42 -2.29
C ARG A 27 -5.23 1.95 -2.23
N TYR A 28 -4.08 2.62 -2.40
CA TYR A 28 -4.08 4.09 -2.48
C TYR A 28 -4.87 4.60 -3.68
N GLN A 29 -4.83 3.91 -4.82
CA GLN A 29 -5.64 4.28 -5.97
C GLN A 29 -7.14 4.19 -5.65
N SER A 30 -7.60 3.10 -5.04
CA SER A 30 -8.99 2.96 -4.58
C SER A 30 -9.38 4.07 -3.59
N PHE A 31 -8.51 4.37 -2.62
CA PHE A 31 -8.72 5.43 -1.64
C PHE A 31 -8.96 6.80 -2.29
N PHE A 32 -8.02 7.27 -3.10
CA PHE A 32 -8.14 8.59 -3.71
C PHE A 32 -9.25 8.67 -4.77
N ASN A 33 -9.58 7.56 -5.43
CA ASN A 33 -10.71 7.53 -6.37
C ASN A 33 -12.06 7.51 -5.63
N GLY A 34 -12.10 6.95 -4.41
CA GLY A 34 -13.31 6.85 -3.60
C GLY A 34 -13.62 8.08 -2.76
N ILE A 35 -12.62 8.90 -2.42
CA ILE A 35 -12.81 10.14 -1.65
C ILE A 35 -13.89 11.06 -2.29
N PRO A 36 -13.82 11.42 -3.59
CA PRO A 36 -14.84 12.29 -4.20
C PRO A 36 -16.26 11.70 -4.12
N GLU A 37 -16.39 10.39 -4.32
CA GLU A 37 -17.67 9.66 -4.33
C GLU A 37 -18.23 9.38 -2.92
N GLY A 38 -17.43 9.58 -1.87
CA GLY A 38 -17.77 9.18 -0.50
C GLY A 38 -17.81 7.66 -0.29
N VAL A 39 -17.33 6.88 -1.27
CA VAL A 39 -17.31 5.41 -1.24
C VAL A 39 -15.95 4.89 -1.68
N ILE A 40 -15.23 4.24 -0.78
CA ILE A 40 -13.93 3.62 -1.05
C ILE A 40 -14.13 2.12 -1.21
N ASN A 41 -13.97 1.62 -2.43
CA ASN A 41 -14.06 0.19 -2.73
C ASN A 41 -12.67 -0.41 -2.96
N TYR A 42 -12.16 -1.17 -1.99
CA TYR A 42 -10.86 -1.83 -2.06
C TYR A 42 -10.87 -3.13 -2.89
N ASP A 43 -12.04 -3.63 -3.27
CA ASP A 43 -12.17 -4.75 -4.21
C ASP A 43 -12.09 -4.27 -5.67
N ALA A 44 -12.48 -3.02 -5.94
CA ALA A 44 -12.52 -2.41 -7.28
C ALA A 44 -11.14 -2.01 -7.84
N ARG A 45 -10.09 -2.77 -7.50
CA ARG A 45 -8.71 -2.49 -7.90
C ARG A 45 -8.51 -2.76 -9.38
N LYS A 46 -7.78 -1.86 -10.06
CA LYS A 46 -7.41 -2.02 -11.47
C LYS A 46 -6.42 -3.17 -11.69
N GLN A 47 -5.62 -3.51 -10.68
CA GLN A 47 -4.59 -4.55 -10.75
C GLN A 47 -3.66 -4.38 -11.95
N ASP A 48 -3.09 -3.18 -12.08
CA ASP A 48 -2.22 -2.87 -13.21
C ASP A 48 -0.94 -3.73 -13.12
N LYS A 49 -0.92 -4.80 -13.94
CA LYS A 49 0.18 -5.77 -13.99
C LYS A 49 1.50 -5.15 -14.47
N SER A 50 1.47 -3.99 -15.13
CA SER A 50 2.69 -3.29 -15.52
C SER A 50 3.50 -2.87 -14.29
N ILE A 51 2.83 -2.43 -13.22
CA ILE A 51 3.47 -2.06 -11.96
C ILE A 51 4.20 -3.26 -11.35
N GLU A 52 3.58 -4.44 -11.38
CA GLU A 52 4.16 -5.66 -10.82
C GLU A 52 5.40 -6.16 -11.59
N SER A 53 5.45 -5.90 -12.90
CA SER A 53 6.45 -6.49 -13.81
C SER A 53 7.44 -5.48 -14.38
N ASN A 54 7.30 -4.18 -14.12
CA ASN A 54 8.17 -3.13 -14.64
C ASN A 54 8.50 -2.09 -13.56
N LEU A 55 9.78 -1.97 -13.23
CA LEU A 55 10.28 -1.07 -12.19
C LEU A 55 10.11 0.41 -12.54
N GLU A 56 10.18 0.78 -13.82
CA GLU A 56 9.90 2.15 -14.28
C GLU A 56 8.42 2.51 -14.10
N ALA A 57 7.51 1.57 -14.45
CA ALA A 57 6.08 1.76 -14.24
C ALA A 57 5.76 1.91 -12.74
N ALA A 58 6.41 1.13 -11.89
CA ALA A 58 6.29 1.24 -10.44
C ALA A 58 6.79 2.58 -9.91
N ASN A 59 7.97 3.04 -10.35
CA ASN A 59 8.51 4.35 -9.97
C ASN A 59 7.59 5.50 -10.42
N PHE A 60 7.03 5.42 -11.62
CA PHE A 60 6.07 6.40 -12.11
C PHE A 60 4.80 6.43 -11.25
N ALA A 61 4.27 5.26 -10.89
CA ALA A 61 3.09 5.14 -10.04
C ALA A 61 3.36 5.66 -8.62
N LEU A 62 4.52 5.36 -8.03
CA LEU A 62 4.95 5.88 -6.71
C LEU A 62 5.12 7.40 -6.73
N SER A 63 5.72 7.95 -7.79
CA SER A 63 5.86 9.41 -7.97
C SER A 63 4.49 10.07 -8.09
N SER A 64 3.57 9.45 -8.83
CA SER A 64 2.19 9.92 -8.97
C SER A 64 1.41 9.87 -7.66
N LEU A 65 1.58 8.80 -6.89
CA LEU A 65 1.02 8.69 -5.55
C LEU A 65 1.55 9.79 -4.62
N SER A 66 2.86 10.02 -4.62
CA SER A 66 3.49 11.05 -3.78
C SER A 66 2.88 12.43 -4.05
N ARG A 67 2.73 12.81 -5.33
CA ARG A 67 2.05 14.06 -5.71
C ARG A 67 0.60 14.15 -5.24
N ARG A 68 -0.14 13.05 -5.26
CA ARG A 68 -1.54 13.03 -4.77
C ARG A 68 -1.61 13.19 -3.26
N ILE A 69 -0.67 12.61 -2.52
CA ILE A 69 -0.55 12.79 -1.07
C ILE A 69 -0.21 14.24 -0.74
N GLU A 70 0.77 14.82 -1.44
CA GLU A 70 1.15 16.23 -1.26
C GLU A 70 0.00 17.21 -1.59
N ALA A 71 -0.84 16.86 -2.57
CA ALA A 71 -2.00 17.66 -2.97
C ALA A 71 -3.27 17.36 -2.16
N LEU A 72 -3.25 16.40 -1.22
CA LEU A 72 -4.42 16.07 -0.41
C LEU A 72 -4.68 17.18 0.59
N ASP A 73 -5.81 17.89 0.44
CA ASP A 73 -6.26 18.85 1.44
C ASP A 73 -6.77 18.12 2.69
N LEU A 74 -5.89 17.99 3.68
CA LEU A 74 -6.23 17.36 4.95
C LEU A 74 -7.25 18.19 5.74
N ALA A 75 -7.25 19.52 5.63
CA ALA A 75 -8.22 20.34 6.38
C ALA A 75 -9.64 20.08 5.90
N GLU A 76 -9.83 19.86 4.60
CA GLU A 76 -11.13 19.49 4.02
C GLU A 76 -11.54 18.04 4.31
N ASN A 77 -10.58 17.11 4.35
CA ASN A 77 -10.88 15.68 4.39
C ASN A 77 -10.79 15.03 5.78
N LEU A 78 -10.10 15.63 6.76
CA LEU A 78 -10.02 15.07 8.11
C LEU A 78 -11.42 14.93 8.73
N GLY A 79 -11.73 13.73 9.26
CA GLY A 79 -13.04 13.43 9.83
C GLY A 79 -14.18 13.31 8.82
N ARG A 80 -13.93 13.51 7.52
CA ARG A 80 -14.94 13.33 6.48
C ARG A 80 -15.38 11.87 6.44
N GLY A 81 -16.68 11.65 6.61
CA GLY A 81 -17.28 10.33 6.56
C GLY A 81 -17.23 9.72 5.16
N VAL A 82 -16.92 8.43 5.10
CA VAL A 82 -16.90 7.61 3.88
C VAL A 82 -17.50 6.24 4.17
N THR A 83 -18.01 5.59 3.13
CA THR A 83 -18.38 4.17 3.18
C THR A 83 -17.25 3.35 2.57
N VAL A 84 -16.80 2.32 3.27
CA VAL A 84 -15.75 1.40 2.81
C VAL A 84 -16.38 0.08 2.40
N CYS A 85 -15.97 -0.43 1.24
CA CYS A 85 -16.39 -1.73 0.73
C CYS A 85 -15.17 -2.64 0.53
N GLU A 86 -15.19 -3.81 1.16
CA GLU A 86 -14.10 -4.79 1.05
C GLU A 86 -14.58 -6.22 1.34
N SER A 87 -14.02 -7.18 0.61
CA SER A 87 -14.24 -8.60 0.85
C SER A 87 -13.35 -9.12 1.99
N VAL A 88 -13.98 -9.52 3.10
CA VAL A 88 -13.27 -10.06 4.29
C VAL A 88 -13.26 -11.59 4.36
N HIS A 89 -14.07 -12.25 3.53
CA HIS A 89 -14.13 -13.72 3.42
C HIS A 89 -14.44 -14.11 1.98
N HIS A 90 -13.65 -15.03 1.40
CA HIS A 90 -13.70 -15.35 -0.04
C HIS A 90 -15.04 -15.95 -0.51
N GLU A 91 -15.80 -16.59 0.38
CA GLU A 91 -17.12 -17.18 0.08
C GLU A 91 -18.30 -16.28 0.49
N ARG A 92 -18.05 -15.06 0.95
CA ARG A 92 -19.10 -14.13 1.39
C ARG A 92 -19.12 -12.89 0.50
N PRO A 93 -20.28 -12.22 0.36
CA PRO A 93 -20.33 -10.90 -0.27
C PRO A 93 -19.38 -9.93 0.43
N SER A 94 -18.96 -8.89 -0.30
CA SER A 94 -18.21 -7.79 0.28
C SER A 94 -19.03 -7.10 1.39
N VAL A 95 -18.32 -6.66 2.41
CA VAL A 95 -18.90 -5.92 3.52
C VAL A 95 -18.82 -4.43 3.21
N SER A 96 -19.84 -3.69 3.61
CA SER A 96 -19.89 -2.23 3.49
C SER A 96 -20.11 -1.60 4.87
N ILE A 97 -19.19 -0.74 5.31
CA ILE A 97 -19.21 -0.13 6.65
C ILE A 97 -18.85 1.36 6.62
N PRO A 98 -19.36 2.16 7.55
CA PRO A 98 -18.93 3.55 7.70
C PRO A 98 -17.50 3.63 8.25
N SER A 99 -16.74 4.62 7.77
CA SER A 99 -15.41 5.00 8.23
C SER A 99 -15.20 6.51 8.01
N THR A 100 -13.96 6.99 8.21
CA THR A 100 -13.56 8.36 7.89
C THR A 100 -12.28 8.37 7.06
N VAL A 101 -12.06 9.43 6.27
CA VAL A 101 -10.86 9.52 5.39
C VAL A 101 -9.56 9.38 6.18
N ASP A 102 -9.47 9.96 7.37
CA ASP A 102 -8.31 9.88 8.25
C ASP A 102 -8.10 8.47 8.85
N ARG A 103 -9.20 7.77 9.19
CA ARG A 103 -9.15 6.38 9.63
C ARG A 103 -8.63 5.47 8.52
N GLU A 104 -9.08 5.68 7.29
CA GLU A 104 -8.64 4.92 6.11
C GLU A 104 -7.19 5.25 5.74
N LEU A 105 -6.79 6.52 5.80
CA LEU A 105 -5.39 6.89 5.57
C LEU A 105 -4.45 6.21 6.58
N MET A 106 -4.85 6.12 7.86
CA MET A 106 -4.11 5.39 8.88
C MET A 106 -4.01 3.89 8.57
N GLU A 107 -5.08 3.27 8.04
CA GLU A 107 -5.07 1.88 7.58
C GLU A 107 -4.05 1.69 6.45
N LEU A 108 -4.08 2.54 5.44
CA LEU A 108 -3.15 2.47 4.30
C LEU A 108 -1.70 2.60 4.73
N VAL A 109 -1.39 3.47 5.70
CA VAL A 109 -0.04 3.61 6.26
C VAL A 109 0.38 2.31 6.95
N ASN A 110 -0.45 1.74 7.83
CA ASN A 110 -0.15 0.49 8.52
C ASN A 110 0.01 -0.69 7.55
N HIS A 111 -0.85 -0.77 6.55
CA HIS A 111 -0.81 -1.78 5.51
C HIS A 111 0.45 -1.66 4.65
N SER A 112 0.86 -0.42 4.32
CA SER A 112 2.12 -0.16 3.62
C SER A 112 3.31 -0.64 4.45
N ILE A 113 3.36 -0.32 5.74
CA ILE A 113 4.42 -0.75 6.65
C ILE A 113 4.52 -2.28 6.70
N HIS A 114 3.38 -2.97 6.79
CA HIS A 114 3.32 -4.42 6.74
C HIS A 114 3.99 -4.98 5.47
N HIS A 115 3.65 -4.44 4.30
CA HIS A 115 4.26 -4.88 3.05
C HIS A 115 5.73 -4.49 2.89
N LEU A 116 6.13 -3.33 3.42
CA LEU A 116 7.54 -2.94 3.46
C LEU A 116 8.35 -3.92 4.34
N ALA A 117 7.77 -4.45 5.43
CA ALA A 117 8.40 -5.50 6.23
C ALA A 117 8.62 -6.78 5.43
N ILE A 118 7.64 -7.19 4.62
CA ILE A 118 7.77 -8.36 3.74
C ILE A 118 8.84 -8.11 2.67
N ILE A 119 8.81 -6.94 2.03
CA ILE A 119 9.82 -6.55 1.03
C ILE A 119 11.23 -6.61 1.63
N ALA A 120 11.42 -6.15 2.87
CA ALA A 120 12.70 -6.25 3.57
C ALA A 120 13.20 -7.71 3.67
N LEU A 121 12.31 -8.64 3.97
CA LEU A 121 12.62 -10.07 4.02
C LEU A 121 12.94 -10.64 2.64
N LEU A 122 12.23 -10.20 1.59
CA LEU A 122 12.43 -10.66 0.21
C LEU A 122 13.77 -10.22 -0.39
N VAL A 123 14.23 -9.00 -0.07
CA VAL A 123 15.48 -8.47 -0.65
C VAL A 123 16.73 -8.93 0.11
N LYS A 124 16.57 -9.40 1.36
CA LYS A 124 17.69 -9.80 2.23
C LYS A 124 18.56 -10.93 1.64
N PRO A 125 18.02 -12.01 1.04
CA PRO A 125 18.83 -13.07 0.42
C PRO A 125 19.70 -12.58 -0.75
N PHE A 126 19.34 -11.46 -1.37
CA PHE A 126 20.10 -10.85 -2.46
C PHE A 126 21.18 -9.86 -1.97
N GLY A 127 21.43 -9.82 -0.66
CA GLY A 127 22.49 -8.99 -0.05
C GLY A 127 22.10 -7.52 0.15
N PHE A 128 20.82 -7.15 0.00
CA PHE A 128 20.39 -5.79 0.30
C PHE A 128 20.31 -5.55 1.81
N ILE A 129 20.92 -4.44 2.24
CA ILE A 129 20.78 -3.90 3.59
C ILE A 129 19.73 -2.80 3.52
N VAL A 130 18.59 -3.01 4.18
CA VAL A 130 17.56 -1.99 4.37
C VAL A 130 17.81 -1.25 5.69
N GLY A 131 17.30 -0.02 5.80
CA GLY A 131 17.39 0.75 7.04
C GLY A 131 16.77 0.01 8.22
N SER A 132 17.30 0.21 9.43
CA SER A 132 16.85 -0.47 10.66
C SER A 132 15.35 -0.30 10.95
N ASP A 133 14.77 0.79 10.45
CA ASP A 133 13.38 1.17 10.70
C ASP A 133 12.44 0.84 9.53
N PHE A 134 12.99 0.34 8.42
CA PHE A 134 12.23 0.04 7.21
C PHE A 134 11.24 -1.10 7.45
N GLY A 135 9.94 -0.84 7.21
CA GLY A 135 8.87 -1.79 7.50
C GLY A 135 8.58 -2.01 8.98
N LYS A 136 9.10 -1.16 9.88
CA LYS A 136 8.73 -1.20 11.31
C LYS A 136 7.57 -0.26 11.61
N ALA A 137 6.70 -0.68 12.52
CA ALA A 137 5.63 0.17 13.02
C ALA A 137 6.21 1.36 13.82
N PRO A 138 5.64 2.57 13.71
CA PRO A 138 6.14 3.74 14.44
C PRO A 138 6.15 3.54 15.96
N SER A 139 5.14 2.86 16.52
CA SER A 139 5.07 2.53 17.94
C SER A 139 6.24 1.64 18.40
N THR A 140 6.67 0.70 17.56
CA THR A 140 7.84 -0.14 17.83
C THR A 140 9.12 0.68 17.85
N ILE A 141 9.29 1.60 16.90
CA ILE A 141 10.47 2.48 16.83
C ILE A 141 10.53 3.38 18.07
N VAL A 142 9.39 3.93 18.51
CA VAL A 142 9.32 4.74 19.74
C VAL A 142 9.75 3.90 20.95
N TYR A 143 9.20 2.68 21.09
CA TYR A 143 9.56 1.78 22.19
C TYR A 143 11.06 1.40 22.20
N GLU A 144 11.65 1.09 21.05
CA GLU A 144 13.08 0.74 20.94
C GLU A 144 14.04 1.90 21.27
N ARG A 145 13.57 3.14 21.14
CA ARG A 145 14.34 4.37 21.41
C ARG A 145 14.05 5.01 22.77
N SER A 146 13.15 4.40 23.54
CA SER A 146 12.84 4.80 24.92
C SER A 146 13.80 4.14 25.89
#